data_AF-A0AAN4YDG2-F1
#
_entry.id   AF-A0AAN4YDG2-F1
#
_cell.length_a   1.000
_cell.length_b   1.000
_cell.length_c   1.000
_cell.angle_alpha   90.00
_cell.angle_beta   90.00
_cell.angle_gamma   90.00
#
_symmetry.space_group_name_H-M   'P 1'
#
loop_
_entity.id
_entity.type
_entity.pdbx_description
1 polymer ?
#
loop_
_entity_poly.entity_id
_entity_poly.type
_entity_poly.pdbx_seq_one_letter_code
_entity_poly.pdbx_strand_id
1 'polypeptide(L)'
;MFKDGAASPSDTLPNGMTMLHFPEETVPLVTRSTAQLHSLIRQRADMKDWILLYAKWPEGVLLLLQAGYKAHEYELYAALDFDCESSVCILIETGNVIVGYGELWAATRHPNSKIADLIIQALVDRRKRLQLLAEAHLSVDELSELKIRPDVLIDLQTQQVIQILRAKNIDLSGAIEPYPWSVYEALGHNYTIADRVWEAGFRDVDVPCVRGRTLLMTKRCETGLYFKYILEEAAWLLGKGAQPYRLCENTPALHFVGFAVGLNMPSFPEKDWVLHLLMLPIDSKRLLRRLLLDNTSDACCCARSTGGCRGITIFLRGNYLACNWGIRRTYSHYADQTAQIITWLIVTFDRNPKHFNQLAVDILRFLTFNCIGITHTCNHPWRQMAPDDIAEICHEERRMKEYHSCHGTPNEEEMNSLRETGVVLDEPTSTANPNPNLTELFSDGQALVDQLILGDCGVYLKLFYSV
;
A
#
# COMPACT_ATOMS: atom_id res chain seq x y z
N MET A 1 18.33 27.64 -66.89
CA MET A 1 19.10 26.37 -66.88
C MET A 1 18.97 25.78 -65.48
N PHE A 2 17.77 25.29 -65.16
CA PHE A 2 17.50 24.55 -63.93
C PHE A 2 17.77 23.09 -64.24
N LYS A 3 18.71 22.46 -63.51
CA LYS A 3 18.88 21.01 -63.54
C LYS A 3 17.98 20.44 -62.45
N ASP A 4 16.85 19.89 -62.88
CA ASP A 4 16.05 18.98 -62.06
C ASP A 4 16.87 17.71 -61.80
N GLY A 5 17.35 17.58 -60.56
CA GLY A 5 17.85 16.32 -60.04
C GLY A 5 16.65 15.48 -59.62
N ALA A 6 16.19 14.59 -60.51
CA ALA A 6 15.18 13.60 -60.19
C ALA A 6 15.66 12.73 -59.02
N ALA A 7 14.86 12.68 -57.95
CA ALA A 7 15.07 11.74 -56.85
C ALA A 7 14.96 10.30 -57.40
N SER A 8 15.92 9.46 -57.01
CA SER A 8 15.99 8.05 -57.38
C SER A 8 14.76 7.29 -56.84
N PRO A 9 14.18 6.31 -57.56
CA PRO A 9 12.99 5.57 -57.12
C PRO A 9 13.22 4.65 -55.89
N SER A 10 14.42 4.66 -55.30
CA SER A 10 14.81 3.82 -54.17
C SER A 10 14.45 4.38 -52.79
N ASP A 11 14.01 5.64 -52.69
CA ASP A 11 14.03 6.37 -51.41
C ASP A 11 12.64 6.54 -50.77
N THR A 12 11.62 5.90 -51.34
CA THR A 12 10.24 5.91 -50.84
C THR A 12 9.92 4.61 -50.10
N LEU A 13 9.64 4.71 -48.81
CA LEU A 13 9.03 3.62 -48.03
C LEU A 13 7.63 3.29 -48.59
N PRO A 14 7.08 2.08 -48.33
CA PRO A 14 5.79 1.62 -48.85
C PRO A 14 4.59 2.55 -48.59
N ASN A 15 4.75 3.51 -47.66
CA ASN A 15 3.68 4.42 -47.23
C ASN A 15 3.83 5.86 -47.79
N GLY A 16 4.76 6.12 -48.72
CA GLY A 16 4.87 7.43 -49.40
C GLY A 16 5.46 8.58 -48.56
N MET A 17 6.02 8.30 -47.37
CA MET A 17 6.84 9.27 -46.64
C MET A 17 8.22 9.41 -47.28
N THR A 18 8.64 10.64 -47.55
CA THR A 18 10.00 10.98 -47.98
C THR A 18 10.98 10.79 -46.82
N MET A 19 12.09 10.07 -47.05
CA MET A 19 13.20 9.79 -46.11
C MET A 19 14.01 11.06 -45.71
N LEU A 20 13.33 12.11 -45.23
CA LEU A 20 14.01 13.29 -44.70
C LEU A 20 14.46 13.03 -43.25
N HIS A 21 15.74 12.71 -43.12
CA HIS A 21 16.58 12.67 -41.90
C HIS A 21 16.19 11.70 -40.78
N PHE A 22 16.01 10.42 -41.12
CA PHE A 22 16.21 9.37 -40.12
C PHE A 22 17.71 9.14 -39.91
N PRO A 23 18.21 9.09 -38.66
CA PRO A 23 19.59 8.70 -38.38
C PRO A 23 19.90 7.33 -39.00
N GLU A 24 21.11 7.15 -39.54
CA GLU A 24 21.49 5.95 -40.29
C GLU A 24 21.28 4.67 -39.45
N GLU A 25 21.45 4.77 -38.14
CA GLU A 25 21.28 3.72 -37.15
C GLU A 25 19.83 3.22 -37.04
N THR A 26 18.85 4.03 -37.47
CA THR A 26 17.43 3.64 -37.49
C THR A 26 17.00 3.00 -38.80
N VAL A 27 17.79 3.12 -39.87
CA VAL A 27 17.43 2.58 -41.19
C VAL A 27 17.18 1.06 -41.12
N PRO A 28 18.06 0.23 -40.51
CA PRO A 28 17.80 -1.20 -40.42
C PRO A 28 16.55 -1.55 -39.61
N LEU A 29 16.20 -0.73 -38.61
CA LEU A 29 15.01 -0.92 -37.80
C LEU A 29 13.73 -0.65 -38.60
N VAL A 30 13.74 0.37 -39.45
CA VAL A 30 12.61 0.72 -40.33
C VAL A 30 12.44 -0.31 -41.44
N THR A 31 13.54 -0.74 -42.07
CA THR A 31 13.52 -1.72 -43.16
C THR A 31 13.46 -3.17 -42.69
N ARG A 32 13.66 -3.43 -41.39
CA ARG A 32 13.84 -4.76 -40.79
C ARG A 32 14.95 -5.59 -41.47
N SER A 33 16.00 -4.93 -41.93
CA SER A 33 17.10 -5.55 -42.69
C SER A 33 18.28 -5.92 -41.81
N THR A 34 18.45 -7.21 -41.54
CA THR A 34 19.62 -7.73 -40.78
C THR A 34 20.94 -7.45 -41.50
N ALA A 35 20.95 -7.45 -42.84
CA ALA A 35 22.13 -7.15 -43.64
C ALA A 35 22.61 -5.70 -43.43
N GLN A 36 21.68 -4.75 -43.39
CA GLN A 36 22.02 -3.34 -43.12
C GLN A 36 22.53 -3.18 -41.68
N LEU A 37 21.89 -3.84 -40.70
CA LEU A 37 22.35 -3.81 -39.31
C LEU A 37 23.76 -4.40 -39.15
N HIS A 38 24.04 -5.55 -39.78
CA HIS A 38 25.37 -6.12 -39.81
C HIS A 38 26.41 -5.20 -40.44
N SER A 39 26.04 -4.44 -41.48
CA SER A 39 26.93 -3.46 -42.09
C SER A 39 27.32 -2.38 -41.09
N LEU A 40 26.35 -1.80 -40.38
CA LEU A 40 26.60 -0.79 -39.34
C LEU A 40 27.47 -1.34 -38.20
N ILE A 41 27.19 -2.56 -37.74
CA ILE A 41 27.99 -3.23 -36.71
C ILE A 41 29.45 -3.39 -37.16
N ARG A 42 29.69 -3.86 -38.40
CA ARG A 42 31.05 -4.01 -38.95
C ARG A 42 31.78 -2.67 -39.08
N GLN A 43 31.04 -1.60 -39.37
CA GLN A 43 31.56 -0.24 -39.43
C GLN A 43 31.81 0.38 -38.04
N ARG A 44 31.48 -0.33 -36.95
CA ARG A 44 31.58 0.15 -35.56
C ARG A 44 30.78 1.42 -35.32
N ALA A 45 29.61 1.55 -35.96
CA ALA A 45 28.65 2.60 -35.65
C ALA A 45 28.28 2.55 -34.16
N ASP A 46 28.12 3.69 -33.51
CA ASP A 46 27.74 3.73 -32.10
C ASP A 46 26.25 3.41 -31.94
N MET A 47 25.93 2.15 -31.64
CA MET A 47 24.54 1.69 -31.48
C MET A 47 24.04 1.77 -30.02
N LYS A 48 24.83 2.37 -29.10
CA LYS A 48 24.52 2.32 -27.67
C LYS A 48 23.18 2.95 -27.33
N ASP A 49 22.87 4.11 -27.90
CA ASP A 49 21.60 4.80 -27.63
C ASP A 49 20.44 4.27 -28.48
N TRP A 50 20.75 3.42 -29.46
CA TRP A 50 19.77 2.92 -30.43
C TRP A 50 19.17 1.57 -30.05
N ILE A 51 19.89 0.74 -29.29
CA ILE A 51 19.44 -0.62 -28.92
C ILE A 51 18.04 -0.63 -28.27
N LEU A 52 17.69 0.42 -27.52
CA LEU A 52 16.35 0.63 -26.97
C LEU A 52 15.24 0.58 -28.04
N LEU A 53 15.44 1.27 -29.17
CA LEU A 53 14.47 1.29 -30.26
C LEU A 53 14.37 -0.04 -31.01
N TYR A 54 15.42 -0.85 -30.93
CA TYR A 54 15.44 -2.20 -31.48
C TYR A 54 14.65 -3.18 -30.62
N ALA A 55 14.23 -2.84 -29.39
CA ALA A 55 13.45 -3.73 -28.52
C ALA A 55 12.14 -4.25 -29.14
N LYS A 56 11.57 -3.58 -30.16
CA LYS A 56 10.44 -4.09 -30.97
C LYS A 56 10.85 -5.06 -32.10
N TRP A 57 12.12 -5.42 -32.17
CA TRP A 57 12.73 -6.26 -33.21
C TRP A 57 13.66 -7.32 -32.60
N PRO A 58 13.14 -8.51 -32.27
CA PRO A 58 13.90 -9.54 -31.57
C PRO A 58 15.21 -9.92 -32.26
N GLU A 59 15.21 -10.12 -33.58
CA GLU A 59 16.41 -10.46 -34.33
C GLU A 59 17.43 -9.32 -34.31
N GLY A 60 16.96 -8.08 -34.38
CA GLY A 60 17.82 -6.89 -34.29
C GLY A 60 18.50 -6.75 -32.92
N VAL A 61 17.74 -6.95 -31.84
CA VAL A 61 18.27 -6.98 -30.46
C VAL A 61 19.33 -8.06 -30.32
N LEU A 62 19.01 -9.29 -30.76
CA LEU A 62 19.94 -10.42 -30.69
C LEU A 62 21.26 -10.12 -31.42
N LEU A 63 21.20 -9.56 -32.62
CA LEU A 63 22.39 -9.18 -33.40
C LEU A 63 23.24 -8.12 -32.71
N LEU A 64 22.62 -7.13 -32.09
CA LEU A 64 23.34 -6.12 -31.31
C LEU A 64 24.02 -6.74 -30.08
N LEU A 65 23.31 -7.60 -29.34
CA LEU A 65 23.88 -8.28 -28.18
C LEU A 65 25.05 -9.20 -28.56
N GLN A 66 24.92 -9.96 -29.65
CA GLN A 66 25.98 -10.82 -30.20
C GLN A 66 27.21 -10.01 -30.65
N ALA A 67 27.02 -8.76 -31.06
CA ALA A 67 28.09 -7.84 -31.41
C ALA A 67 28.81 -7.22 -30.20
N GLY A 68 28.37 -7.52 -28.97
CA GLY A 68 29.00 -7.05 -27.73
C GLY A 68 28.38 -5.76 -27.17
N TYR A 69 27.29 -5.25 -27.76
CA TYR A 69 26.51 -4.20 -27.12
C TYR A 69 25.85 -4.74 -25.85
N LYS A 70 25.79 -3.91 -24.81
CA LYS A 70 25.21 -4.29 -23.52
C LYS A 70 23.79 -3.77 -23.43
N ALA A 71 22.84 -4.64 -23.09
CA ALA A 71 21.53 -4.21 -22.65
C ALA A 71 21.58 -3.79 -21.16
N HIS A 72 20.69 -2.87 -20.84
CA HIS A 72 20.37 -2.39 -19.51
C HIS A 72 18.86 -2.58 -19.24
N GLU A 73 18.41 -2.11 -18.08
CA GLU A 73 17.00 -2.21 -17.66
C GLU A 73 16.07 -1.46 -18.64
N TYR A 74 16.53 -0.38 -19.27
CA TYR A 74 15.75 0.41 -20.22
C TYR A 74 15.33 -0.39 -21.46
N GLU A 75 16.20 -1.24 -22.01
CA GLU A 75 15.88 -2.08 -23.16
C GLU A 75 14.76 -3.07 -22.83
N LEU A 76 14.75 -3.58 -21.60
CA LEU A 76 13.67 -4.45 -21.12
C LEU A 76 12.37 -3.68 -20.96
N TYR A 77 12.40 -2.48 -20.38
CA TYR A 77 11.22 -1.61 -20.33
C TYR A 77 10.66 -1.31 -21.73
N ALA A 78 11.51 -0.98 -22.70
CA ALA A 78 11.05 -0.78 -24.07
C ALA A 78 10.45 -2.05 -24.67
N ALA A 79 11.04 -3.23 -24.42
CA ALA A 79 10.47 -4.49 -24.89
C ALA A 79 9.09 -4.78 -24.28
N LEU A 80 8.90 -4.42 -23.00
CA LEU A 80 7.59 -4.46 -22.33
C LEU A 80 6.62 -3.47 -22.97
N ASP A 81 7.01 -2.21 -23.17
CA ASP A 81 6.17 -1.17 -23.77
C ASP A 81 5.76 -1.50 -25.22
N PHE A 82 6.63 -2.20 -25.95
CA PHE A 82 6.36 -2.67 -27.31
C PHE A 82 5.57 -3.99 -27.38
N ASP A 83 5.20 -4.60 -26.24
CA ASP A 83 4.56 -5.93 -26.16
C ASP A 83 5.32 -6.99 -26.98
N CYS A 84 6.65 -7.00 -26.85
CA CYS A 84 7.51 -7.87 -27.65
C CYS A 84 8.07 -9.03 -26.82
N GLU A 85 7.26 -10.08 -26.65
CA GLU A 85 7.58 -11.29 -25.89
C GLU A 85 8.98 -11.87 -26.21
N SER A 86 9.31 -12.01 -27.49
CA SER A 86 10.60 -12.56 -27.91
C SER A 86 11.79 -11.68 -27.51
N SER A 87 11.66 -10.35 -27.57
CA SER A 87 12.71 -9.44 -27.12
C SER A 87 12.87 -9.48 -25.60
N VAL A 88 11.77 -9.56 -24.85
CA VAL A 88 11.80 -9.75 -23.39
C VAL A 88 12.58 -11.03 -23.04
N CYS A 89 12.28 -12.14 -23.72
CA CYS A 89 12.97 -13.42 -23.55
C CYS A 89 14.47 -13.29 -23.81
N ILE A 90 14.87 -12.73 -24.96
CA ILE A 90 16.27 -12.53 -25.34
C ILE A 90 17.01 -11.68 -24.30
N LEU A 91 16.41 -10.57 -23.84
CA LEU A 91 17.04 -9.66 -22.89
C LEU A 91 17.26 -10.32 -21.52
N ILE A 92 16.29 -11.10 -21.04
CA ILE A 92 16.40 -11.88 -19.80
C ILE A 92 17.51 -12.94 -19.92
N GLU A 93 17.52 -13.70 -21.02
CA GLU A 93 18.47 -14.80 -21.25
C GLU A 93 19.93 -14.32 -21.32
N THR A 94 20.17 -13.05 -21.64
CA THR A 94 21.54 -12.52 -21.62
C THR A 94 22.17 -12.48 -20.23
N GLY A 95 21.36 -12.49 -19.16
CA GLY A 95 21.82 -12.36 -17.78
C GLY A 95 22.42 -10.99 -17.42
N ASN A 96 22.46 -10.04 -18.36
CA ASN A 96 22.96 -8.69 -18.13
C ASN A 96 21.88 -7.76 -17.56
N VAL A 97 20.61 -8.06 -17.83
CA VAL A 97 19.47 -7.30 -17.33
C VAL A 97 18.97 -7.91 -16.02
N ILE A 98 18.88 -7.08 -15.00
CA ILE A 98 18.41 -7.45 -13.68
C ILE A 98 16.88 -7.29 -13.68
N VAL A 99 16.16 -8.41 -13.63
CA VAL A 99 14.71 -8.38 -13.36
C VAL A 99 14.51 -8.13 -11.86
N GLY A 100 13.90 -7.00 -11.51
CA GLY A 100 13.66 -6.58 -10.14
C GLY A 100 12.23 -6.06 -9.91
N TYR A 101 12.08 -5.18 -8.92
CA TYR A 101 10.80 -4.58 -8.52
C TYR A 101 10.14 -3.84 -9.68
N GLY A 102 10.91 -3.03 -10.42
CA GLY A 102 10.38 -2.15 -11.45
C GLY A 102 9.86 -2.92 -12.66
N GLU A 103 10.58 -3.97 -13.07
CA GLU A 103 10.21 -4.85 -14.18
C GLU A 103 8.98 -5.68 -13.81
N LEU A 104 8.93 -6.21 -12.59
CA LEU A 104 7.74 -6.92 -12.10
C LEU A 104 6.53 -5.99 -12.03
N TRP A 105 6.72 -4.78 -11.51
CA TRP A 105 5.65 -3.77 -11.45
C TRP A 105 5.11 -3.44 -12.84
N ALA A 106 5.98 -3.22 -13.83
CA ALA A 106 5.56 -3.00 -15.21
C ALA A 106 4.82 -4.21 -15.79
N ALA A 107 5.35 -5.42 -15.58
CA ALA A 107 4.75 -6.65 -16.06
C ALA A 107 3.36 -6.92 -15.45
N THR A 108 3.11 -6.55 -14.20
CA THR A 108 1.80 -6.74 -13.54
C THR A 108 0.69 -5.89 -14.14
N ARG A 109 1.04 -4.82 -14.85
CA ARG A 109 0.11 -3.89 -15.51
C ARG A 109 -0.01 -4.18 -17.01
N HIS A 110 0.79 -5.13 -17.49
CA HIS A 110 0.88 -5.46 -18.90
C HIS A 110 -0.31 -6.35 -19.33
N PRO A 111 -0.96 -6.08 -20.48
CA PRO A 111 -2.12 -6.87 -20.94
C PRO A 111 -1.73 -8.29 -21.37
N ASN A 112 -0.51 -8.48 -21.87
CA ASN A 112 0.00 -9.79 -22.27
C ASN A 112 0.50 -10.58 -21.06
N SER A 113 -0.28 -11.58 -20.65
CA SER A 113 0.03 -12.41 -19.48
C SER A 113 1.29 -13.28 -19.64
N LYS A 114 1.73 -13.58 -20.88
CA LYS A 114 2.96 -14.36 -21.11
C LYS A 114 4.20 -13.56 -20.75
N ILE A 115 4.19 -12.26 -21.02
CA ILE A 115 5.27 -11.36 -20.59
C ILE A 115 5.38 -11.36 -19.07
N ALA A 116 4.26 -11.32 -18.35
CA ALA A 116 4.26 -11.45 -16.90
C ALA A 116 4.86 -12.80 -16.45
N ASP A 117 4.50 -13.90 -17.12
CA ASP A 117 5.05 -15.22 -16.80
C ASP A 117 6.57 -15.31 -17.06
N LEU A 118 7.08 -14.69 -18.13
CA LEU A 118 8.54 -14.59 -18.38
C LEU A 118 9.26 -13.83 -17.26
N ILE A 119 8.70 -12.70 -16.83
CA ILE A 119 9.27 -11.87 -15.76
C ILE A 119 9.25 -12.59 -14.41
N ILE A 120 8.14 -13.28 -14.09
CA ILE A 120 8.04 -14.11 -12.89
C ILE A 120 9.06 -15.24 -12.93
N GLN A 121 9.19 -15.94 -14.06
CA GLN A 121 10.15 -17.05 -14.19
C GLN A 121 11.60 -16.57 -14.04
N ALA A 122 11.95 -15.43 -14.62
CA ALA A 122 13.26 -14.83 -14.46
C ALA A 122 13.58 -14.49 -13.00
N LEU A 123 12.60 -13.97 -12.26
CA LEU A 123 12.73 -13.74 -10.81
C LEU A 123 12.88 -15.04 -10.03
N VAL A 124 12.08 -16.06 -10.35
CA VAL A 124 12.16 -17.39 -9.72
C VAL A 124 13.55 -17.99 -9.89
N ASP A 125 14.07 -18.03 -11.11
CA ASP A 125 15.36 -18.64 -11.42
C ASP A 125 16.50 -17.95 -10.67
N ARG A 126 16.43 -16.62 -10.60
CA ARG A 126 17.37 -15.82 -9.85
C ARG A 126 17.31 -16.06 -8.34
N ARG A 127 16.12 -16.11 -7.76
CA ARG A 127 15.94 -16.35 -6.31
C ARG A 127 16.36 -17.77 -5.94
N LYS A 128 16.07 -18.76 -6.79
CA LYS A 128 16.59 -20.13 -6.68
C LYS A 128 18.11 -20.15 -6.69
N ARG A 129 18.75 -19.44 -7.63
CA ARG A 129 20.21 -19.36 -7.69
C ARG A 129 20.80 -18.75 -6.41
N LEU A 130 20.21 -17.66 -5.91
CA LEU A 130 20.65 -17.05 -4.66
C LEU A 130 20.46 -17.98 -3.46
N GLN A 131 19.33 -18.70 -3.40
CA GLN A 131 19.06 -19.67 -2.35
C GLN A 131 20.03 -20.85 -2.39
N LEU A 132 20.35 -21.39 -3.57
CA LEU A 132 21.38 -22.42 -3.73
C LEU A 132 22.76 -21.94 -3.25
N LEU A 133 23.13 -20.69 -3.55
CA LEU A 133 24.37 -20.10 -3.03
C LEU A 133 24.34 -19.97 -1.51
N ALA A 134 23.19 -19.59 -0.93
CA ALA A 134 23.00 -19.54 0.52
C ALA A 134 23.17 -20.92 1.16
N GLU A 135 22.47 -21.93 0.64
CA GLU A 135 22.51 -23.31 1.14
C GLU A 135 23.91 -23.94 1.03
N ALA A 136 24.68 -23.57 0.00
CA ALA A 136 26.04 -24.09 -0.21
C ALA A 136 27.10 -23.46 0.71
N HIS A 137 26.90 -22.22 1.18
CA HIS A 137 27.95 -21.42 1.82
C HIS A 137 27.60 -20.90 3.23
N LEU A 138 26.34 -21.00 3.64
CA LEU A 138 25.91 -20.64 4.99
C LEU A 138 25.80 -21.89 5.87
N SER A 139 26.13 -21.72 7.15
CA SER A 139 25.93 -22.73 8.18
C SER A 139 24.43 -22.96 8.44
N VAL A 140 24.10 -24.10 9.04
CA VAL A 140 22.72 -24.41 9.44
C VAL A 140 22.16 -23.35 10.39
N ASP A 141 23.00 -22.82 11.29
CA ASP A 141 22.60 -21.76 12.22
C ASP A 141 22.29 -20.45 11.48
N GLU A 142 23.14 -20.01 10.54
CA GLU A 142 22.89 -18.82 9.71
C GLU A 142 21.61 -18.96 8.88
N LEU A 143 21.37 -20.12 8.25
CA LEU A 143 20.15 -20.39 7.49
C LEU A 143 18.89 -20.36 8.37
N SER A 144 19.00 -20.94 9.58
CA SER A 144 17.92 -20.96 10.57
C SER A 144 17.61 -19.55 11.11
N GLU A 145 18.63 -18.74 11.39
CA GLU A 145 18.48 -17.34 11.80
C GLU A 145 17.77 -16.50 10.73
N LEU A 146 18.13 -16.71 9.46
CA LEU A 146 17.46 -16.07 8.31
C LEU A 146 16.09 -16.67 8.01
N LYS A 147 15.70 -17.76 8.70
CA LYS A 147 14.44 -18.49 8.49
C LYS A 147 14.25 -18.93 7.03
N ILE A 148 15.34 -19.30 6.36
CA ILE A 148 15.29 -19.78 4.97
C ILE A 148 14.81 -21.23 5.00
N ARG A 149 13.83 -21.54 4.14
CA ARG A 149 13.27 -22.88 4.04
C ARG A 149 13.48 -23.44 2.64
N PRO A 150 13.87 -24.72 2.47
CA PRO A 150 14.10 -25.30 1.14
C PRO A 150 12.85 -25.34 0.25
N ASP A 151 11.66 -25.38 0.84
CA ASP A 151 10.37 -25.45 0.15
C ASP A 151 9.81 -24.08 -0.27
N VAL A 152 10.47 -22.98 0.10
CA VAL A 152 10.00 -21.61 -0.14
C VAL A 152 11.12 -20.75 -0.70
N LEU A 153 10.80 -20.01 -1.77
CA LEU A 153 11.72 -19.05 -2.35
C LEU A 153 11.93 -17.87 -1.40
N ILE A 154 13.20 -17.53 -1.19
CA ILE A 154 13.59 -16.34 -0.44
C ILE A 154 12.97 -15.07 -1.05
N ASP A 155 12.43 -14.21 -0.19
CA ASP A 155 11.81 -12.94 -0.59
C ASP A 155 12.43 -11.79 0.21
N LEU A 156 11.78 -11.32 1.28
CA LEU A 156 12.24 -10.21 2.13
C LEU A 156 13.65 -10.38 2.72
N GLN A 157 14.10 -11.63 2.92
CA GLN A 157 15.42 -11.93 3.48
C GLN A 157 16.56 -11.80 2.46
N THR A 158 16.25 -11.61 1.18
CA THR A 158 17.24 -11.66 0.09
C THR A 158 18.38 -10.67 0.28
N GLN A 159 18.11 -9.45 0.74
CA GLN A 159 19.19 -8.49 0.96
C GLN A 159 20.16 -8.95 2.05
N GLN A 160 19.64 -9.55 3.14
CA GLN A 160 20.48 -10.07 4.22
C GLN A 160 21.33 -11.25 3.73
N VAL A 161 20.74 -12.16 2.96
CA VAL A 161 21.45 -13.27 2.32
C VAL A 161 22.60 -12.75 1.44
N ILE A 162 22.32 -11.76 0.58
CA ILE A 162 23.32 -11.13 -0.29
C ILE A 162 24.45 -10.51 0.54
N GLN A 163 24.14 -9.82 1.64
CA GLN A 163 25.15 -9.20 2.49
C GLN A 163 26.07 -10.24 3.14
N ILE A 164 25.51 -11.33 3.67
CA ILE A 164 26.30 -12.40 4.31
C ILE A 164 27.17 -13.12 3.27
N LEU A 165 26.61 -13.46 2.11
CA LEU A 165 27.37 -14.10 1.03
C LEU A 165 28.50 -13.19 0.51
N ARG A 166 28.26 -11.88 0.38
CA ARG A 166 29.32 -10.90 0.04
C ARG A 166 30.40 -10.84 1.11
N ALA A 167 30.04 -10.84 2.39
CA ALA A 167 31.01 -10.85 3.48
C ALA A 167 31.91 -12.09 3.46
N LYS A 168 31.42 -13.20 2.90
CA LYS A 168 32.17 -14.43 2.64
C LYS A 168 32.90 -14.46 1.29
N ASN A 169 32.94 -13.34 0.56
CA ASN A 169 33.56 -13.21 -0.77
C ASN A 169 33.01 -14.19 -1.82
N ILE A 170 31.72 -14.54 -1.74
CA ILE A 170 31.05 -15.38 -2.74
C ILE A 170 30.68 -14.53 -3.96
N ASP A 171 30.94 -15.03 -5.17
CA ASP A 171 30.49 -14.40 -6.40
C ASP A 171 28.96 -14.51 -6.54
N LEU A 172 28.31 -13.37 -6.67
CA LEU A 172 26.85 -13.24 -6.81
C LEU A 172 26.44 -12.86 -8.23
N SER A 173 27.33 -13.00 -9.23
CA SER A 173 27.06 -12.66 -10.63
C SER A 173 25.66 -13.13 -11.08
N GLY A 174 24.78 -12.17 -11.43
CA GLY A 174 23.39 -12.44 -11.85
C GLY A 174 22.36 -12.67 -10.73
N ALA A 175 22.75 -12.68 -9.46
CA ALA A 175 21.87 -12.83 -8.29
C ALA A 175 21.77 -11.57 -7.41
N ILE A 176 22.44 -10.47 -7.79
CA ILE A 176 22.54 -9.23 -6.99
C ILE A 176 21.29 -8.38 -7.07
N GLU A 177 20.59 -8.19 -5.95
CA GLU A 177 19.51 -7.20 -5.82
C GLU A 177 20.00 -5.83 -5.35
N PRO A 178 19.45 -4.73 -5.92
CA PRO A 178 19.88 -3.38 -5.59
C PRO A 178 19.37 -2.88 -4.23
N TYR A 179 18.21 -3.34 -3.76
CA TYR A 179 17.59 -2.89 -2.50
C TYR A 179 16.69 -3.98 -1.90
N PRO A 180 16.28 -3.89 -0.62
CA PRO A 180 15.34 -4.83 -0.03
C PRO A 180 13.91 -4.51 -0.48
N TRP A 181 13.18 -5.54 -0.89
CA TRP A 181 11.77 -5.44 -1.29
C TRP A 181 11.14 -6.83 -1.22
N SER A 182 9.82 -6.88 -1.14
CA SER A 182 9.05 -8.11 -1.36
C SER A 182 8.47 -8.13 -2.77
N VAL A 183 8.45 -9.30 -3.42
CA VAL A 183 7.76 -9.48 -4.70
C VAL A 183 6.32 -8.98 -4.66
N TYR A 184 5.65 -9.11 -3.51
CA TYR A 184 4.27 -8.68 -3.29
C TYR A 184 4.09 -7.15 -3.27
N GLU A 185 5.13 -6.40 -2.93
CA GLU A 185 5.09 -4.93 -2.96
C GLU A 185 5.03 -4.39 -4.41
N ALA A 186 5.55 -5.13 -5.38
CA ALA A 186 5.56 -4.72 -6.79
C ALA A 186 4.23 -5.02 -7.52
N LEU A 187 3.37 -5.88 -6.98
CA LEU A 187 2.19 -6.38 -7.71
C LEU A 187 1.01 -5.41 -7.75
N GLY A 188 1.05 -4.38 -6.90
CA GLY A 188 -0.08 -3.48 -6.68
C GLY A 188 -1.33 -4.26 -6.28
N HIS A 189 -2.38 -4.19 -7.10
CA HIS A 189 -3.68 -4.83 -6.82
C HIS A 189 -4.00 -5.98 -7.79
N ASN A 190 -2.98 -6.54 -8.45
CA ASN A 190 -3.16 -7.65 -9.38
C ASN A 190 -3.03 -9.00 -8.66
N TYR A 191 -4.10 -9.43 -7.98
CA TYR A 191 -4.11 -10.69 -7.22
C TYR A 191 -3.98 -11.94 -8.09
N THR A 192 -4.35 -11.87 -9.37
CA THR A 192 -4.12 -12.95 -10.32
C THR A 192 -2.62 -13.20 -10.50
N ILE A 193 -1.82 -12.13 -10.62
CA ILE A 193 -0.36 -12.25 -10.66
C ILE A 193 0.18 -12.65 -9.27
N ALA A 194 -0.39 -12.15 -8.18
CA ALA A 194 0.01 -12.56 -6.82
C ALA A 194 -0.15 -14.07 -6.59
N ASP A 195 -1.23 -14.67 -7.11
CA ASP A 195 -1.44 -16.12 -7.07
C ASP A 195 -0.41 -16.86 -7.92
N ARG A 196 -0.04 -16.36 -9.10
CA ARG A 196 1.04 -16.96 -9.91
C ARG A 196 2.39 -16.92 -9.20
N VAL A 197 2.74 -15.77 -8.62
CA VAL A 197 3.96 -15.58 -7.82
C VAL A 197 3.96 -16.52 -6.61
N TRP A 198 2.81 -16.65 -5.93
CA TRP A 198 2.63 -17.59 -4.83
C TRP A 198 2.85 -19.05 -5.26
N GLU A 199 2.24 -19.47 -6.37
CA GLU A 199 2.43 -20.83 -6.89
C GLU A 199 3.84 -21.10 -7.41
N ALA A 200 4.53 -20.06 -7.86
CA ALA A 200 5.93 -20.14 -8.27
C ALA A 200 6.91 -20.38 -7.09
N GLY A 201 6.45 -20.23 -5.84
CA GLY A 201 7.20 -20.62 -4.64
C GLY A 201 7.44 -19.50 -3.63
N PHE A 202 7.02 -18.27 -3.87
CA PHE A 202 7.16 -17.15 -2.93
C PHE A 202 6.10 -17.21 -1.82
N ARG A 203 6.17 -18.22 -0.93
CA ARG A 203 5.08 -18.54 0.01
C ARG A 203 5.17 -17.83 1.37
N ASP A 204 6.12 -16.92 1.55
CA ASP A 204 6.39 -16.27 2.83
C ASP A 204 5.74 -14.88 2.93
N VAL A 205 4.47 -14.83 3.34
CA VAL A 205 3.73 -13.55 3.54
C VAL A 205 3.82 -12.99 4.96
N ASP A 206 4.25 -13.82 5.92
CA ASP A 206 4.31 -13.46 7.35
C ASP A 206 5.75 -13.31 7.85
N VAL A 207 6.74 -13.21 6.97
CA VAL A 207 8.12 -12.91 7.38
C VAL A 207 8.24 -11.43 7.72
N PRO A 208 8.81 -11.06 8.88
CA PRO A 208 9.03 -9.66 9.22
C PRO A 208 10.24 -9.11 8.45
N CYS A 209 10.13 -7.88 7.94
CA CYS A 209 11.25 -7.14 7.39
C CYS A 209 12.22 -6.70 8.51
N VAL A 210 13.30 -5.98 8.14
CA VAL A 210 14.29 -5.47 9.09
C VAL A 210 13.72 -4.55 10.19
N ARG A 211 12.52 -4.00 9.98
CA ARG A 211 11.77 -3.19 10.97
C ARG A 211 10.81 -4.02 11.82
N GLY A 212 10.86 -5.34 11.75
CA GLY A 212 9.93 -6.23 12.46
C GLY A 212 8.51 -6.28 11.88
N ARG A 213 8.27 -5.68 10.71
CA ARG A 213 6.93 -5.56 10.09
C ARG A 213 6.72 -6.62 9.01
N THR A 214 5.59 -7.32 9.04
CA THR A 214 5.19 -8.23 7.94
C THR A 214 4.50 -7.46 6.81
N LEU A 215 4.18 -8.11 5.68
CA LEU A 215 3.47 -7.47 4.57
C LEU A 215 2.12 -6.85 4.98
N LEU A 216 1.46 -7.44 5.97
CA LEU A 216 0.21 -6.91 6.53
C LEU A 216 0.42 -5.59 7.31
N MET A 217 1.65 -5.34 7.77
CA MET A 217 2.05 -4.17 8.57
C MET A 217 2.84 -3.11 7.78
N THR A 218 3.42 -3.47 6.62
CA THR A 218 4.19 -2.54 5.78
C THR A 218 3.30 -1.72 4.85
N LYS A 219 1.98 -1.94 4.86
CA LYS A 219 1.03 -1.26 4.00
C LYS A 219 1.20 0.24 4.10
N ARG A 220 1.63 0.82 2.98
CA ARG A 220 1.98 2.22 2.92
C ARG A 220 0.71 3.04 3.12
N CYS A 221 0.79 3.97 4.05
CA CYS A 221 -0.09 5.12 4.15
C CYS A 221 0.13 6.08 2.96
N GLU A 222 0.19 5.55 1.73
CA GLU A 222 0.27 6.36 0.52
C GLU A 222 -1.12 6.95 0.29
N THR A 223 -1.24 8.25 0.52
CA THR A 223 -2.45 9.02 0.24
C THR A 223 -2.84 8.83 -1.21
N GLY A 224 -4.08 8.41 -1.46
CA GLY A 224 -4.63 8.24 -2.82
C GLY A 224 -4.88 6.79 -3.22
N LEU A 225 -4.48 5.80 -2.40
CA LEU A 225 -4.96 4.44 -2.57
C LEU A 225 -6.42 4.33 -2.11
N TYR A 226 -7.26 3.66 -2.89
CA TYR A 226 -8.64 3.39 -2.44
C TYR A 226 -8.60 2.36 -1.31
N PHE A 227 -9.24 2.64 -0.17
CA PHE A 227 -9.33 1.72 0.98
C PHE A 227 -9.80 0.31 0.59
N LYS A 228 -10.61 0.18 -0.47
CA LYS A 228 -11.02 -1.09 -1.07
C LYS A 228 -9.82 -1.99 -1.36
N TYR A 229 -8.79 -1.45 -1.98
CA TYR A 229 -7.61 -2.24 -2.37
C TYR A 229 -6.80 -2.70 -1.15
N ILE A 230 -6.74 -1.88 -0.10
CA ILE A 230 -6.10 -2.25 1.17
C ILE A 230 -6.83 -3.45 1.79
N LEU A 231 -8.18 -3.43 1.77
CA LEU A 231 -8.98 -4.54 2.27
C LEU A 231 -8.83 -5.80 1.43
N GLU A 232 -8.85 -5.69 0.10
CA GLU A 232 -8.66 -6.84 -0.79
C GLU A 232 -7.29 -7.49 -0.61
N GLU A 233 -6.24 -6.67 -0.50
CA GLU A 233 -4.88 -7.18 -0.33
C GLU A 233 -4.69 -7.81 1.04
N ALA A 234 -5.19 -7.16 2.10
CA ALA A 234 -5.16 -7.74 3.43
C ALA A 234 -5.97 -9.04 3.50
N ALA A 235 -7.12 -9.12 2.82
CA ALA A 235 -7.90 -10.35 2.73
C ALA A 235 -7.13 -11.46 1.99
N TRP A 236 -6.45 -11.13 0.89
CA TRP A 236 -5.59 -12.05 0.16
C TRP A 236 -4.43 -12.56 1.04
N LEU A 237 -3.69 -11.67 1.71
CA LEU A 237 -2.58 -12.02 2.61
C LEU A 237 -3.04 -12.93 3.75
N LEU A 238 -4.19 -12.64 4.37
CA LEU A 238 -4.78 -13.48 5.41
C LEU A 238 -5.17 -14.86 4.86
N GLY A 239 -5.72 -14.91 3.64
CA GLY A 239 -6.01 -16.16 2.94
C GLY A 239 -4.76 -16.99 2.62
N LYS A 240 -3.60 -16.35 2.51
CA LYS A 240 -2.28 -16.98 2.36
C LYS A 240 -1.56 -17.27 3.68
N GLY A 241 -2.20 -17.06 4.83
CA GLY A 241 -1.68 -17.44 6.15
C GLY A 241 -0.95 -16.35 6.92
N ALA A 242 -1.02 -15.08 6.47
CA ALA A 242 -0.54 -13.96 7.28
C ALA A 242 -1.24 -13.90 8.65
N GLN A 243 -0.50 -13.56 9.71
CA GLN A 243 -1.01 -13.61 11.07
C GLN A 243 -1.59 -12.24 11.50
N PRO A 244 -2.92 -12.10 11.66
CA PRO A 244 -3.54 -10.81 11.97
C PRO A 244 -3.19 -10.28 13.35
N TYR A 245 -2.82 -11.15 14.29
CA TYR A 245 -2.53 -10.79 15.68
C TYR A 245 -1.05 -10.80 16.01
N ARG A 246 -0.19 -10.98 15.00
CA ARG A 246 1.25 -10.82 15.21
C ARG A 246 1.51 -9.40 15.71
N LEU A 247 2.32 -9.30 16.76
CA LEU A 247 2.67 -8.01 17.35
C LEU A 247 3.90 -7.43 16.66
N CYS A 248 3.84 -6.14 16.38
CA CYS A 248 5.00 -5.30 16.08
C CYS A 248 4.88 -4.08 16.98
N GLU A 249 5.89 -3.83 17.82
CA GLU A 249 5.85 -2.74 18.81
C GLU A 249 4.57 -2.79 19.68
N ASN A 250 4.18 -3.99 20.12
CA ASN A 250 2.93 -4.27 20.86
C ASN A 250 1.62 -3.90 20.14
N THR A 251 1.68 -3.60 18.84
CA THR A 251 0.52 -3.34 17.99
C THR A 251 0.23 -4.57 17.13
N PRO A 252 -0.99 -5.15 17.19
CA PRO A 252 -1.41 -6.24 16.31
C PRO A 252 -1.36 -5.85 14.82
N ALA A 253 -0.97 -6.78 13.94
CA ALA A 253 -0.89 -6.55 12.49
C ALA A 253 -2.20 -5.99 11.91
N LEU A 254 -3.34 -6.50 12.39
CA LEU A 254 -4.66 -6.07 11.97
C LEU A 254 -4.92 -4.58 12.28
N HIS A 255 -4.29 -4.01 13.31
CA HIS A 255 -4.41 -2.57 13.61
C HIS A 255 -3.70 -1.71 12.56
N PHE A 256 -2.57 -2.17 11.98
CA PHE A 256 -1.93 -1.45 10.87
C PHE A 256 -2.86 -1.37 9.66
N VAL A 257 -3.55 -2.47 9.34
CA VAL A 257 -4.57 -2.49 8.29
C VAL A 257 -5.71 -1.55 8.64
N GLY A 258 -6.23 -1.58 9.88
CA GLY A 258 -7.29 -0.69 10.33
C GLY A 258 -6.93 0.78 10.18
N PHE A 259 -5.71 1.15 10.59
CA PHE A 259 -5.20 2.50 10.45
C PHE A 259 -5.12 2.92 8.97
N ALA A 260 -4.55 2.07 8.12
CA ALA A 260 -4.40 2.34 6.69
C ALA A 260 -5.75 2.46 5.97
N VAL A 261 -6.73 1.60 6.32
CA VAL A 261 -8.10 1.66 5.81
C VAL A 261 -8.79 2.95 6.26
N GLY A 262 -8.62 3.34 7.53
CA GLY A 262 -9.16 4.60 8.05
C GLY A 262 -8.58 5.83 7.34
N LEU A 263 -7.26 5.86 7.19
CA LEU A 263 -6.53 6.97 6.54
C LEU A 263 -6.90 7.15 5.07
N ASN A 264 -7.15 6.03 4.37
CA ASN A 264 -7.52 6.02 2.96
C ASN A 264 -9.03 5.93 2.74
N MET A 265 -9.81 5.98 3.82
CA MET A 265 -11.23 6.16 3.69
C MET A 265 -11.44 7.58 3.18
N PRO A 266 -12.07 7.76 2.01
CA PRO A 266 -12.11 9.08 1.41
C PRO A 266 -12.82 10.05 2.36
N SER A 267 -12.31 11.26 2.42
CA SER A 267 -12.92 12.33 3.19
C SER A 267 -14.04 12.89 2.31
N PHE A 268 -15.28 12.42 2.46
CA PHE A 268 -16.32 12.63 1.43
C PHE A 268 -17.10 13.93 1.55
N PRO A 269 -17.25 14.73 0.47
CA PRO A 269 -18.48 15.50 0.21
C PRO A 269 -19.48 14.71 -0.68
N GLU A 270 -19.10 13.56 -1.22
CA GLU A 270 -19.88 12.79 -2.22
C GLU A 270 -20.81 11.76 -1.59
N LYS A 271 -22.08 11.75 -2.04
CA LYS A 271 -23.18 10.91 -1.53
C LYS A 271 -23.00 9.39 -1.77
N ASP A 272 -21.97 8.98 -2.51
CA ASP A 272 -21.88 7.63 -3.10
C ASP A 272 -20.96 6.64 -2.37
N TRP A 273 -20.31 7.03 -1.27
CA TRP A 273 -19.36 6.14 -0.59
C TRP A 273 -20.00 4.90 0.03
N VAL A 274 -21.28 4.97 0.42
CA VAL A 274 -22.05 3.79 0.84
C VAL A 274 -22.09 2.78 -0.31
N LEU A 275 -22.21 3.24 -1.57
CA LEU A 275 -22.12 2.35 -2.74
C LEU A 275 -20.74 1.70 -2.80
N HIS A 276 -19.65 2.41 -2.52
CA HIS A 276 -18.32 1.81 -2.47
C HIS A 276 -18.22 0.70 -1.42
N LEU A 277 -18.81 0.88 -0.22
CA LEU A 277 -18.89 -0.17 0.79
C LEU A 277 -19.79 -1.35 0.37
N LEU A 278 -20.91 -1.06 -0.28
CA LEU A 278 -21.82 -2.08 -0.81
C LEU A 278 -21.20 -2.86 -1.97
N MET A 279 -20.31 -2.25 -2.76
CA MET A 279 -19.58 -2.86 -3.86
C MET A 279 -18.32 -3.61 -3.43
N LEU A 280 -17.96 -3.59 -2.15
CA LEU A 280 -16.84 -4.39 -1.66
C LEU A 280 -17.11 -5.89 -1.88
N PRO A 281 -16.09 -6.67 -2.30
CA PRO A 281 -16.14 -8.13 -2.26
C PRO A 281 -16.52 -8.64 -0.87
N ILE A 282 -17.13 -9.82 -0.80
CA ILE A 282 -17.62 -10.40 0.46
C ILE A 282 -16.50 -10.59 1.49
N ASP A 283 -15.30 -10.96 1.04
CA ASP A 283 -14.16 -11.17 1.94
C ASP A 283 -13.60 -9.85 2.48
N SER A 284 -13.55 -8.80 1.64
CA SER A 284 -13.22 -7.43 2.09
C SER A 284 -14.25 -6.90 3.09
N LYS A 285 -15.54 -7.18 2.88
CA LYS A 285 -16.62 -6.90 3.82
C LYS A 285 -16.41 -7.60 5.15
N ARG A 286 -16.16 -8.91 5.14
CA ARG A 286 -15.88 -9.71 6.34
C ARG A 286 -14.64 -9.20 7.07
N LEU A 287 -13.59 -8.83 6.35
CA LEU A 287 -12.37 -8.27 6.94
C LEU A 287 -12.63 -6.91 7.57
N LEU A 288 -13.36 -6.01 6.90
CA LEU A 288 -13.73 -4.72 7.46
C LEU A 288 -14.58 -4.89 8.72
N ARG A 289 -15.55 -5.82 8.72
CA ARG A 289 -16.30 -6.17 9.93
C ARG A 289 -15.37 -6.65 11.04
N ARG A 290 -14.45 -7.56 10.74
CA ARG A 290 -13.47 -8.08 11.70
C ARG A 290 -12.66 -6.91 12.27
N LEU A 291 -12.06 -6.08 11.43
CA LEU A 291 -11.31 -4.88 11.83
C LEU A 291 -12.06 -4.00 12.83
N LEU A 292 -13.35 -3.77 12.60
CA LEU A 292 -14.16 -2.84 13.41
C LEU A 292 -14.73 -3.48 14.67
N LEU A 293 -14.93 -4.80 14.70
CA LEU A 293 -15.55 -5.52 15.82
C LEU A 293 -14.58 -6.40 16.62
N ASP A 294 -13.33 -6.50 16.20
CA ASP A 294 -12.30 -7.28 16.89
C ASP A 294 -11.94 -6.63 18.23
N ASN A 295 -12.02 -7.44 19.30
CA ASN A 295 -11.77 -7.00 20.67
C ASN A 295 -10.29 -7.00 21.06
N THR A 296 -9.38 -7.36 20.15
CA THR A 296 -7.94 -7.29 20.42
C THR A 296 -7.54 -5.85 20.60
N SER A 297 -7.04 -5.54 21.80
CA SER A 297 -6.42 -4.27 22.12
C SER A 297 -4.91 -4.35 21.97
N ASP A 298 -4.29 -3.20 21.70
CA ASP A 298 -2.86 -3.02 21.85
C ASP A 298 -2.50 -2.79 23.33
N ALA A 299 -1.22 -2.52 23.60
CA ALA A 299 -0.75 -2.13 24.92
C ALA A 299 -0.91 -0.63 25.24
N CYS A 300 -1.70 0.13 24.47
CA CYS A 300 -1.89 1.56 24.72
C CYS A 300 -2.60 1.79 26.06
N CYS A 301 -2.21 2.84 26.79
CA CYS A 301 -2.84 3.23 28.05
C CYS A 301 -3.70 4.49 27.92
N CYS A 302 -3.98 4.96 26.70
CA CYS A 302 -4.68 6.22 26.50
C CYS A 302 -6.12 6.15 27.00
N ALA A 303 -6.65 7.27 27.45
CA ALA A 303 -8.00 7.37 27.97
C ALA A 303 -9.12 7.08 26.93
N ARG A 304 -8.77 6.97 25.64
CA ARG A 304 -9.70 6.80 24.52
C ARG A 304 -10.27 5.40 24.39
N SER A 305 -9.61 4.41 24.98
CA SER A 305 -10.14 3.05 25.05
C SER A 305 -9.79 2.42 26.39
N THR A 306 -10.72 1.63 26.92
CA THR A 306 -10.53 0.92 28.18
C THR A 306 -9.70 -0.34 27.95
N GLY A 307 -8.43 -0.32 28.35
CA GLY A 307 -7.53 -1.48 28.24
C GLY A 307 -6.82 -1.61 26.89
N GLY A 308 -6.50 -0.49 26.25
CA GLY A 308 -5.79 -0.42 24.96
C GLY A 308 -6.70 -0.12 23.79
N CYS A 309 -6.16 0.52 22.77
CA CYS A 309 -6.86 0.84 21.54
C CYS A 309 -7.24 -0.44 20.81
N ARG A 310 -8.47 -0.49 20.30
CA ARG A 310 -8.99 -1.60 19.49
C ARG A 310 -8.99 -1.24 18.02
N GLY A 311 -9.28 -2.23 17.17
CA GLY A 311 -9.31 -2.05 15.72
C GLY A 311 -10.20 -0.87 15.27
N ILE A 312 -11.38 -0.67 15.88
CA ILE A 312 -12.23 0.51 15.62
C ILE A 312 -11.55 1.82 16.00
N THR A 313 -10.91 1.91 17.17
CA THR A 313 -10.25 3.12 17.63
C THR A 313 -9.09 3.50 16.70
N ILE A 314 -8.35 2.50 16.24
CA ILE A 314 -7.23 2.68 15.30
C ILE A 314 -7.72 3.10 13.90
N PHE A 315 -8.81 2.47 13.43
CA PHE A 315 -9.47 2.85 12.20
C PHE A 315 -9.97 4.32 12.24
N LEU A 316 -10.70 4.69 13.30
CA LEU A 316 -11.20 6.04 13.50
C LEU A 316 -10.08 7.08 13.55
N ARG A 317 -8.94 6.70 14.12
CA ARG A 317 -7.75 7.55 14.16
C ARG A 317 -7.15 7.78 12.77
N GLY A 318 -7.03 6.74 11.94
CA GLY A 318 -6.63 6.92 10.55
C GLY A 318 -7.55 7.89 9.83
N ASN A 319 -8.86 7.71 10.01
CA ASN A 319 -9.88 8.56 9.39
C ASN A 319 -9.83 10.01 9.88
N TYR A 320 -9.62 10.23 11.18
CA TYR A 320 -9.45 11.56 11.76
C TYR A 320 -8.23 12.28 11.17
N LEU A 321 -7.10 11.58 11.01
CA LEU A 321 -5.90 12.16 10.39
C LEU A 321 -6.13 12.54 8.93
N ALA A 322 -6.81 11.69 8.16
CA ALA A 322 -7.18 11.99 6.78
C ALA A 322 -8.01 13.28 6.68
N CYS A 323 -8.97 13.46 7.59
CA CYS A 323 -9.80 14.66 7.65
C CYS A 323 -9.01 15.93 7.97
N ASN A 324 -7.98 15.82 8.82
CA ASN A 324 -7.14 16.94 9.25
C ASN A 324 -6.09 17.35 8.20
N TRP A 325 -5.78 16.52 7.22
CA TRP A 325 -4.81 16.83 6.16
C TRP A 325 -5.40 17.71 5.04
N GLY A 326 -6.72 17.94 5.05
CA GLY A 326 -7.41 18.80 4.09
C GLY A 326 -7.78 20.17 4.68
N ILE A 327 -7.63 21.23 3.87
CA ILE A 327 -8.04 22.60 4.21
C ILE A 327 -9.55 22.63 4.51
N ARG A 328 -9.92 23.05 5.74
CA ARG A 328 -11.30 23.36 6.21
C ARG A 328 -12.28 22.19 6.33
N ARG A 329 -11.98 21.16 7.12
CA ARG A 329 -13.02 20.22 7.59
C ARG A 329 -13.34 20.45 9.05
N THR A 330 -14.61 20.69 9.34
CA THR A 330 -15.13 20.83 10.69
C THR A 330 -15.26 19.47 11.36
N TYR A 331 -15.19 19.45 12.68
CA TYR A 331 -15.43 18.25 13.50
C TYR A 331 -16.77 17.56 13.17
N SER A 332 -17.78 18.31 12.74
CA SER A 332 -19.07 17.78 12.27
C SER A 332 -18.91 16.79 11.11
N HIS A 333 -18.02 17.06 10.16
CA HIS A 333 -17.76 16.19 9.00
C HIS A 333 -17.30 14.80 9.43
N TYR A 334 -16.41 14.78 10.43
CA TYR A 334 -15.86 13.57 10.99
C TYR A 334 -16.91 12.77 11.77
N ALA A 335 -17.76 13.45 12.54
CA ALA A 335 -18.86 12.84 13.27
C ALA A 335 -19.89 12.22 12.30
N ASP A 336 -20.26 12.92 11.24
CA ASP A 336 -21.18 12.42 10.21
C ASP A 336 -20.62 11.17 9.53
N GLN A 337 -19.35 11.19 9.12
CA GLN A 337 -18.69 10.03 8.53
C GLN A 337 -18.70 8.83 9.49
N THR A 338 -18.40 9.06 10.75
CA THR A 338 -18.42 8.01 11.79
C THR A 338 -19.81 7.43 11.96
N ALA A 339 -20.85 8.27 12.06
CA ALA A 339 -22.24 7.84 12.21
C ALA A 339 -22.70 6.98 11.03
N GLN A 340 -22.29 7.33 9.81
CA GLN A 340 -22.69 6.56 8.65
C GLN A 340 -21.95 5.21 8.54
N ILE A 341 -20.69 5.12 8.95
CA ILE A 341 -19.96 3.83 9.03
C ILE A 341 -20.65 2.88 10.02
N ILE A 342 -21.07 3.40 11.18
CA ILE A 342 -21.86 2.64 12.16
C ILE A 342 -23.17 2.17 11.52
N THR A 343 -23.87 3.06 10.83
CA THR A 343 -25.15 2.75 10.16
C THR A 343 -24.97 1.62 9.15
N TRP A 344 -23.92 1.69 8.33
CA TRP A 344 -23.58 0.62 7.39
C TRP A 344 -23.27 -0.71 8.08
N LEU A 345 -22.51 -0.69 9.19
CA LEU A 345 -22.24 -1.88 9.99
C LEU A 345 -23.53 -2.53 10.52
N ILE A 346 -24.46 -1.72 11.04
CA ILE A 346 -25.76 -2.18 11.54
C ILE A 346 -26.57 -2.84 10.42
N VAL A 347 -26.65 -2.20 9.26
CA VAL A 347 -27.45 -2.68 8.12
C VAL A 347 -26.85 -3.95 7.50
N THR A 348 -25.52 -4.05 7.41
CA THR A 348 -24.86 -5.09 6.61
C THR A 348 -24.64 -6.41 7.35
N PHE A 349 -24.44 -6.38 8.67
CA PHE A 349 -23.76 -7.47 9.39
C PHE A 349 -24.51 -8.05 10.59
N ASP A 350 -25.81 -7.84 10.68
CA ASP A 350 -26.69 -8.41 11.72
C ASP A 350 -26.77 -7.59 13.03
N ARG A 351 -28.00 -7.51 13.56
CA ARG A 351 -28.45 -6.64 14.65
C ARG A 351 -28.07 -7.18 16.03
N ASN A 352 -26.88 -7.75 16.22
CA ASN A 352 -26.47 -8.24 17.54
C ASN A 352 -26.19 -7.07 18.51
N PRO A 353 -27.08 -6.80 19.51
CA PRO A 353 -27.02 -5.57 20.31
C PRO A 353 -25.75 -5.44 21.15
N LYS A 354 -25.12 -6.58 21.52
CA LYS A 354 -23.92 -6.58 22.37
C LYS A 354 -22.72 -5.94 21.67
N HIS A 355 -22.56 -6.19 20.38
CA HIS A 355 -21.46 -5.61 19.61
C HIS A 355 -21.65 -4.10 19.40
N PHE A 356 -22.89 -3.66 19.21
CA PHE A 356 -23.20 -2.24 19.01
C PHE A 356 -23.01 -1.40 20.26
N ASN A 357 -23.35 -1.91 21.45
CA ASN A 357 -23.13 -1.17 22.69
C ASN A 357 -21.64 -0.89 22.92
N GLN A 358 -20.79 -1.89 22.69
CA GLN A 358 -19.34 -1.72 22.84
C GLN A 358 -18.77 -0.77 21.79
N LEU A 359 -19.20 -0.93 20.53
CA LEU A 359 -18.82 -0.05 19.44
C LEU A 359 -19.19 1.41 19.75
N ALA A 360 -20.41 1.66 20.21
CA ALA A 360 -20.87 2.99 20.58
C ALA A 360 -20.01 3.60 21.69
N VAL A 361 -19.66 2.82 22.72
CA VAL A 361 -18.75 3.28 23.79
C VAL A 361 -17.37 3.65 23.24
N ASP A 362 -16.76 2.78 22.43
CA ASP A 362 -15.43 3.01 21.89
C ASP A 362 -15.40 4.26 20.97
N ILE A 363 -16.46 4.47 20.20
CA ILE A 363 -16.62 5.63 19.31
C ILE A 363 -16.86 6.92 20.11
N LEU A 364 -17.79 6.91 21.06
CA LEU A 364 -18.10 8.08 21.89
C LEU A 364 -16.89 8.52 22.70
N ARG A 365 -16.13 7.56 23.27
CA ARG A 365 -14.85 7.87 23.92
C ARG A 365 -13.89 8.48 22.91
N PHE A 366 -13.65 7.83 21.77
CA PHE A 366 -12.72 8.38 20.78
C PHE A 366 -13.07 9.82 20.35
N LEU A 367 -14.34 10.10 20.08
CA LEU A 367 -14.85 11.42 19.73
C LEU A 367 -14.66 12.42 20.87
N THR A 368 -15.18 12.12 22.06
CA THR A 368 -15.11 13.01 23.23
C THR A 368 -13.67 13.43 23.52
N PHE A 369 -12.75 12.46 23.56
CA PHE A 369 -11.35 12.71 23.88
C PHE A 369 -10.59 13.46 22.78
N ASN A 370 -11.02 13.39 21.50
CA ASN A 370 -10.51 14.29 20.46
C ASN A 370 -11.05 15.71 20.62
N CYS A 371 -12.34 15.84 20.91
CA CYS A 371 -13.01 17.14 21.03
C CYS A 371 -12.36 18.00 22.12
N ILE A 372 -12.04 17.39 23.27
CA ILE A 372 -11.39 18.06 24.40
C ILE A 372 -9.85 18.10 24.28
N GLY A 373 -9.27 17.69 23.14
CA GLY A 373 -7.83 17.82 22.91
C GLY A 373 -6.91 16.95 23.77
N ILE A 374 -7.42 15.87 24.41
CA ILE A 374 -6.57 15.01 25.25
C ILE A 374 -5.52 14.30 24.39
N THR A 375 -4.26 14.49 24.79
CA THR A 375 -3.07 13.88 24.22
C THR A 375 -3.15 12.36 24.29
N HIS A 376 -2.83 11.69 23.19
CA HIS A 376 -2.82 10.22 23.15
C HIS A 376 -1.47 9.70 23.60
N THR A 377 -1.43 8.78 24.55
CA THR A 377 -0.22 8.05 24.94
C THR A 377 0.08 6.82 24.08
N CYS A 378 -0.66 6.62 22.99
CA CYS A 378 -0.46 5.42 22.17
C CYS A 378 0.84 5.49 21.41
N ASN A 379 1.75 4.60 21.78
CA ASN A 379 2.98 4.34 21.07
C ASN A 379 2.67 3.44 19.88
N HIS A 380 2.54 4.05 18.72
CA HIS A 380 2.36 3.32 17.47
C HIS A 380 3.45 3.70 16.48
N PRO A 381 3.70 2.84 15.49
CA PRO A 381 4.63 3.13 14.41
C PRO A 381 4.40 4.46 13.65
N TRP A 382 3.17 5.01 13.70
CA TRP A 382 2.78 6.29 13.07
C TRP A 382 2.67 7.47 14.06
N ARG A 383 2.95 7.26 15.35
CA ARG A 383 3.11 8.32 16.36
C ARG A 383 3.96 7.75 17.49
N GLN A 384 5.22 8.15 17.51
CA GLN A 384 6.13 7.86 18.61
C GLN A 384 6.04 9.03 19.59
N MET A 385 5.75 8.74 20.85
CA MET A 385 5.97 9.66 21.96
C MET A 385 7.13 9.14 22.78
N ALA A 386 7.91 10.03 23.39
CA ALA A 386 8.98 9.59 24.25
C ALA A 386 8.38 8.78 25.41
N PRO A 387 9.04 7.70 25.87
CA PRO A 387 8.58 6.96 27.03
C PRO A 387 8.38 7.85 28.27
N ASP A 388 9.20 8.88 28.41
CA ASP A 388 9.12 9.86 29.49
C ASP A 388 7.84 10.70 29.41
N ASP A 389 7.46 11.19 28.22
CA ASP A 389 6.19 11.92 28.02
C ASP A 389 4.98 11.03 28.34
N ILE A 390 5.04 9.75 27.94
CA ILE A 390 3.99 8.77 28.25
C ILE A 390 3.90 8.56 29.76
N ALA A 391 5.04 8.40 30.43
CA ALA A 391 5.11 8.21 31.87
C ALA A 391 4.59 9.43 32.63
N GLU A 392 4.92 10.65 32.18
CA GLU A 392 4.43 11.90 32.72
C GLU A 392 2.90 11.99 32.61
N ILE A 393 2.33 11.81 31.41
CA ILE A 393 0.87 11.82 31.22
C ILE A 393 0.19 10.77 32.10
N CYS A 394 0.72 9.54 32.16
CA CYS A 394 0.16 8.49 33.00
C CYS A 394 0.25 8.81 34.50
N HIS A 395 1.31 9.47 34.93
CA HIS A 395 1.48 9.91 36.31
C HIS A 395 0.48 11.02 36.67
N GLU A 396 0.30 12.01 35.80
CA GLU A 396 -0.69 13.07 35.97
C GLU A 396 -2.13 12.53 36.03
N GLU A 397 -2.49 11.62 35.11
CA GLU A 397 -3.79 10.96 35.12
C GLU A 397 -4.04 10.18 36.42
N ARG A 398 -3.01 9.49 36.94
CA ARG A 398 -3.11 8.76 38.21
C ARG A 398 -3.33 9.72 39.38
N ARG A 399 -2.56 10.81 39.41
CA ARG A 399 -2.70 11.86 40.43
C ARG A 399 -4.11 12.47 40.45
N MET A 400 -4.70 12.71 39.28
CA MET A 400 -6.09 13.21 39.19
C MET A 400 -7.12 12.20 39.69
N LYS A 401 -6.95 10.90 39.38
CA LYS A 401 -7.83 9.85 39.89
C LYS A 401 -7.75 9.70 41.41
N GLU A 402 -6.54 9.74 41.96
CA GLU A 402 -6.31 9.71 43.41
C GLU A 402 -6.92 10.95 44.09
N TYR A 403 -6.76 12.13 43.50
CA TYR A 403 -7.39 13.36 43.98
C TYR A 403 -8.91 13.21 44.09
N HIS A 404 -9.59 12.79 43.01
CA HIS A 404 -11.05 12.58 43.01
C HIS A 404 -11.51 11.49 43.97
N SER A 405 -10.74 10.42 44.13
CA SER A 405 -11.06 9.36 45.10
C SER A 405 -11.01 9.85 46.54
N CYS A 406 -10.17 10.83 46.85
CA CYS A 406 -9.99 11.36 48.20
C CYS A 406 -10.87 12.59 48.50
N HIS A 407 -11.21 13.41 47.50
CA HIS A 407 -11.81 14.73 47.70
C HIS A 407 -13.26 14.84 47.16
N GLY A 408 -13.77 13.79 46.50
CA GLY A 408 -15.07 13.86 45.82
C GLY A 408 -15.03 14.69 44.54
N THR A 409 -16.19 15.02 43.98
CA THR A 409 -16.30 15.93 42.83
C THR A 409 -15.79 17.31 43.26
N PRO A 410 -14.82 17.91 42.55
CA PRO A 410 -14.27 19.19 42.94
C PRO A 410 -15.38 20.25 43.02
N ASN A 411 -15.34 21.07 44.06
CA ASN A 411 -16.25 22.21 44.12
C ASN A 411 -15.85 23.29 43.10
N GLU A 412 -16.71 24.28 42.90
CA GLU A 412 -16.52 25.32 41.87
C GLU A 412 -15.23 26.15 42.09
N GLU A 413 -14.81 26.32 43.35
CA GLU A 413 -13.53 26.97 43.69
C GLU A 413 -12.32 26.14 43.26
N GLU A 414 -12.34 24.83 43.46
CA GLU A 414 -11.27 23.92 43.04
C GLU A 414 -11.18 23.83 41.51
N MET A 415 -12.31 23.82 40.81
CA MET A 415 -12.36 23.87 39.34
C MET A 415 -11.74 25.16 38.78
N ASN A 416 -11.99 26.30 39.42
CA ASN A 416 -11.41 27.58 39.02
C ASN A 416 -9.90 27.65 39.29
N SER A 417 -9.45 27.10 40.41
CA SER A 417 -8.02 26.99 40.74
C SER A 417 -7.24 26.13 39.73
N LEU A 418 -7.80 24.98 39.32
CA LEU A 418 -7.16 24.10 38.32
C LEU A 418 -7.02 24.78 36.94
N ARG A 419 -8.01 25.59 36.54
CA ARG A 419 -7.96 26.40 35.30
C ARG A 419 -6.84 27.44 35.36
N GLU A 420 -6.62 28.05 36.51
CA GLU A 420 -5.55 29.05 36.72
C GLU A 420 -4.14 28.43 36.75
N THR A 421 -4.01 27.15 37.14
CA THR A 421 -2.70 26.46 37.20
C THR A 421 -2.15 25.95 35.86
N GLY A 422 -2.83 26.19 34.74
CA GLY A 422 -2.25 26.00 33.40
C GLY A 422 -2.52 24.67 32.72
N VAL A 423 -3.49 23.87 33.19
CA VAL A 423 -4.09 22.82 32.35
C VAL A 423 -5.02 23.50 31.34
N VAL A 424 -4.43 24.12 30.31
CA VAL A 424 -5.16 24.80 29.25
C VAL A 424 -5.78 23.72 28.36
N LEU A 425 -7.08 23.47 28.54
CA LEU A 425 -7.90 22.97 27.44
C LEU A 425 -8.08 24.16 26.50
N ASP A 426 -7.41 24.17 25.36
CA ASP A 426 -7.61 25.20 24.33
C ASP A 426 -9.12 25.29 24.02
N GLU A 427 -9.73 26.44 24.33
CA GLU A 427 -11.09 26.71 23.87
C GLU A 427 -11.06 26.78 22.34
N PRO A 428 -11.91 26.03 21.62
CA PRO A 428 -11.97 26.14 20.18
C PRO A 428 -12.51 27.53 19.83
N THR A 429 -11.62 28.42 19.40
CA THR A 429 -11.99 29.71 18.81
C THR A 429 -12.66 29.47 17.46
N SER A 430 -13.95 29.17 17.46
CA SER A 430 -14.78 29.08 16.27
C SER A 430 -16.01 29.97 16.42
N THR A 431 -15.85 31.25 16.09
CA THR A 431 -16.97 32.13 15.75
C THR A 431 -17.50 31.73 14.37
N ALA A 432 -18.26 30.64 14.28
CA ALA A 432 -18.98 30.26 13.07
C ALA A 432 -20.48 30.31 13.35
N ASN A 433 -21.18 31.21 12.65
CA ASN A 433 -22.64 31.30 12.67
C ASN A 433 -23.26 29.95 12.24
N PRO A 434 -24.33 29.49 12.91
CA PRO A 434 -25.06 28.30 12.46
C PRO A 434 -25.67 28.56 11.08
N ASN A 435 -25.31 27.73 10.10
CA ASN A 435 -25.82 27.80 8.74
C ASN A 435 -27.23 27.18 8.67
N PRO A 436 -28.29 27.93 8.31
CA PRO A 436 -29.67 27.44 8.28
C PRO A 436 -29.95 26.40 7.18
N ASN A 437 -29.02 26.14 6.26
CA ASN A 437 -29.17 25.14 5.19
C ASN A 437 -28.87 23.69 5.61
N LEU A 438 -28.56 23.45 6.89
CA LEU A 438 -28.30 22.10 7.40
C LEU A 438 -29.56 21.21 7.34
N THR A 439 -30.73 21.76 7.64
CA THR A 439 -31.99 21.00 7.72
C THR A 439 -32.43 20.40 6.38
N GLU A 440 -32.15 21.07 5.25
CA GLU A 440 -32.50 20.57 3.90
C GLU A 440 -31.51 19.52 3.36
N LEU A 441 -30.24 19.55 3.80
CA LEU A 441 -29.27 18.51 3.42
C LEU A 441 -29.56 17.18 4.13
N PHE A 442 -30.11 17.23 5.34
CA PHE A 442 -30.46 16.05 6.14
C PHE A 442 -31.70 15.33 5.62
N SER A 443 -32.67 16.01 4.99
CA SER A 443 -33.86 15.36 4.43
C SER A 443 -33.55 14.45 3.23
N ASP A 444 -32.57 14.81 2.40
CA ASP A 444 -32.23 14.04 1.19
C ASP A 444 -31.43 12.76 1.51
N GLY A 445 -30.52 12.83 2.47
CA GLY A 445 -29.77 11.66 2.96
C GLY A 445 -30.67 10.70 3.73
N GLN A 446 -31.59 11.25 4.53
CA GLN A 446 -32.61 10.49 5.26
C GLN A 446 -33.56 9.78 4.29
N ALA A 447 -33.97 10.40 3.18
CA ALA A 447 -34.84 9.76 2.19
C ALA A 447 -34.19 8.55 1.47
N LEU A 448 -32.89 8.58 1.19
CA LEU A 448 -32.16 7.47 0.57
C LEU A 448 -31.96 6.30 1.55
N VAL A 449 -31.67 6.64 2.81
CA VAL A 449 -31.57 5.67 3.91
C VAL A 449 -32.95 5.09 4.25
N ASP A 450 -33.99 5.91 4.26
CA ASP A 450 -35.38 5.47 4.48
C ASP A 450 -35.88 4.61 3.31
N GLN A 451 -35.52 4.87 2.05
CA GLN A 451 -35.83 3.96 0.93
C GLN A 451 -35.15 2.59 1.04
N LEU A 452 -33.94 2.53 1.62
CA LEU A 452 -33.22 1.27 1.88
C LEU A 452 -33.70 0.57 3.16
N ILE A 453 -34.33 1.29 4.11
CA ILE A 453 -34.76 0.79 5.42
C ILE A 453 -36.27 0.50 5.51
N LEU A 454 -37.12 1.16 4.70
CA LEU A 454 -38.58 0.99 4.72
C LEU A 454 -39.07 -0.37 4.18
N GLY A 455 -38.15 -1.31 3.93
CA GLY A 455 -38.49 -2.73 3.82
C GLY A 455 -38.84 -3.38 5.16
N ASP A 456 -38.32 -2.91 6.32
CA ASP A 456 -38.83 -3.27 7.66
C ASP A 456 -38.12 -2.53 8.82
N CYS A 457 -38.90 -1.66 9.47
CA CYS A 457 -38.79 -1.13 10.85
C CYS A 457 -37.74 -0.05 11.18
N GLY A 458 -38.25 1.16 11.46
CA GLY A 458 -37.54 2.30 12.02
C GLY A 458 -37.70 2.44 13.54
N VAL A 459 -36.61 2.22 14.28
CA VAL A 459 -36.34 2.72 15.63
C VAL A 459 -34.81 2.66 15.74
N TYR A 460 -34.11 3.76 16.06
CA TYR A 460 -32.73 3.85 16.63
C TYR A 460 -31.94 5.08 16.15
N LEU A 461 -32.28 5.72 15.03
CA LEU A 461 -31.57 6.94 14.58
C LEU A 461 -31.82 8.18 15.46
N LYS A 462 -32.90 8.20 16.28
CA LYS A 462 -33.19 9.33 17.19
C LYS A 462 -32.15 9.56 18.30
N LEU A 463 -31.33 8.57 18.63
CA LEU A 463 -30.33 8.69 19.71
C LEU A 463 -29.07 9.46 19.32
N PHE A 464 -28.77 9.63 18.03
CA PHE A 464 -27.57 10.36 17.59
C PHE A 464 -27.81 11.86 17.30
N TYR A 465 -29.07 12.30 17.15
CA TYR A 465 -29.41 13.68 16.78
C TYR A 465 -29.99 14.52 17.93
N SER A 466 -29.83 14.07 19.18
CA SER A 466 -30.37 14.75 20.37
C SER A 466 -29.29 15.24 21.35
N VAL A 467 -28.04 15.41 20.89
CA VAL A 467 -26.95 16.05 21.66
C VAL A 467 -26.48 17.29 20.94
#